data_AF-A0A3D2VWM7-F1
#
_entry.id   AF-A0A3D2VWM7-F1
#
_cell.length_a   1.000
_cell.length_b   1.000
_cell.length_c   1.000
_cell.angle_alpha   90.00
_cell.angle_beta   90.00
_cell.angle_gamma   90.00
#
_symmetry.space_group_name_H-M   'P 1'
#
loop_
_entity.id
_entity.type
_entity.pdbx_description
1 polymer ?
#
loop_
_entity_poly.entity_id
_entity_poly.type
_entity_poly.pdbx_seq_one_letter_code
_entity_poly.pdbx_strand_id
1 'polypeptide(L)' 'LMVGDTAADVAAARGAGAPVIAVAFGYSDVSAESLGADALLRQFSDLAPVSRRLLAARP' A
#
# COMPACT_ATOMS: atom_id res chain seq x y z
N LEU A 1 -3.47 1.63 8.49
CA LEU A 1 -2.84 1.02 7.29
C LEU A 1 -3.80 1.22 6.15
N MET A 2 -3.33 1.82 5.06
CA MET A 2 -4.09 1.98 3.82
C MET A 2 -3.65 0.90 2.83
N VAL A 3 -4.59 0.39 2.03
CA VAL A 3 -4.32 -0.53 0.93
C VAL A 3 -5.12 -0.05 -0.27
N GLY A 4 -4.46 0.18 -1.39
CA GLY A 4 -5.09 0.70 -2.60
C GLY A 4 -4.20 0.57 -3.82
N ASP A 5 -4.62 1.13 -4.94
CA ASP A 5 -3.93 1.03 -6.23
C ASP A 5 -3.73 2.39 -6.90
N THR A 6 -4.08 3.49 -6.23
CA THR A 6 -4.01 4.83 -6.80
C THR A 6 -3.07 5.76 -6.03
N ALA A 7 -2.67 6.85 -6.68
CA ALA A 7 -1.93 7.93 -6.04
C ALA A 7 -2.74 8.60 -4.91
N ALA A 8 -4.08 8.60 -5.00
CA ALA A 8 -4.95 9.14 -3.97
C ALA A 8 -4.86 8.33 -2.67
N ASP A 9 -4.78 7.00 -2.77
CA ASP A 9 -4.62 6.12 -1.62
C ASP A 9 -3.30 6.37 -0.88
N VAL A 10 -2.21 6.53 -1.65
CA VAL A 10 -0.90 6.89 -1.10
C VAL A 10 -0.94 8.27 -0.44
N ALA A 11 -1.50 9.27 -1.12
CA ALA A 11 -1.59 10.63 -0.58
C ALA A 11 -2.42 10.67 0.72
N ALA A 12 -3.57 9.98 0.75
CA ALA A 12 -4.43 9.90 1.93
C ALA A 12 -3.70 9.23 3.11
N ALA A 13 -3.00 8.12 2.86
CA ALA A 13 -2.25 7.44 3.90
C ALA A 13 -1.11 8.30 4.45
N ARG A 14 -0.36 8.99 3.58
CA ARG A 14 0.71 9.91 4.00
C ARG A 14 0.14 11.08 4.80
N GLY A 15 -0.98 11.66 4.38
CA GLY A 15 -1.68 12.74 5.11
C GLY A 15 -2.18 12.32 6.48
N ALA A 16 -2.64 11.07 6.62
CA ALA A 16 -3.02 10.49 7.91
C ALA A 16 -1.83 9.97 8.73
N GLY A 17 -0.61 10.11 8.19
CA GLY A 17 0.58 9.51 8.77
C GLY A 17 0.43 8.01 8.97
N ALA A 18 -0.29 7.28 8.12
CA ALA A 18 -0.50 5.83 8.17
C ALA A 18 0.44 5.09 7.19
N PRO A 19 0.81 3.82 7.44
CA PRO A 19 1.51 3.02 6.42
C PRO A 19 0.57 2.71 5.25
N VAL A 20 1.14 2.51 4.06
CA VAL A 20 0.40 2.24 2.82
C VAL A 20 0.99 1.09 1.99
N ILE A 21 0.11 0.25 1.46
CA ILE A 21 0.43 -0.81 0.51
C ILE A 21 -0.24 -0.47 -0.83
N ALA A 22 0.53 -0.50 -1.91
CA ALA A 22 0.00 -0.48 -3.27
C ALA A 22 -0.29 -1.91 -3.74
N VAL A 23 -1.34 -2.15 -4.52
CA VAL A 23 -1.64 -3.46 -5.13
C VAL A 23 -1.40 -3.40 -6.65
N ALA A 24 -0.68 -4.38 -7.19
CA ALA A 24 -0.36 -4.47 -8.62
C ALA A 24 -1.52 -5.03 -9.47
N PHE A 25 -2.55 -5.56 -8.84
CA PHE A 25 -3.75 -6.15 -9.46
C PHE A 25 -4.96 -5.20 -9.42
N GLY A 26 -4.73 -3.91 -9.14
CA GLY A 26 -5.74 -2.86 -9.22
C GLY A 26 -6.09 -2.48 -10.66
N TYR A 27 -6.95 -1.48 -10.81
CA TYR A 27 -7.46 -0.99 -12.10
C TYR A 27 -6.86 0.35 -12.52
N SER A 28 -5.95 0.93 -11.73
CA SER A 28 -5.32 2.21 -12.05
C SER A 28 -4.46 2.17 -13.31
N ASP A 29 -4.52 3.24 -14.12
CA ASP A 29 -3.68 3.43 -15.31
C ASP A 29 -2.21 3.69 -14.96
N VAL A 30 -1.93 4.08 -13.71
CA VAL A 30 -0.58 4.33 -13.21
C VAL A 30 -0.01 3.03 -12.64
N SER A 31 1.19 2.66 -13.07
CA SER A 31 1.88 1.47 -12.53
C SER A 31 2.03 1.60 -11.01
N ALA A 32 1.57 0.57 -10.30
CA ALA A 32 1.61 0.50 -8.84
C ALA A 32 3.04 0.62 -8.27
N GLU A 33 4.05 0.17 -9.03
CA GLU A 33 5.47 0.35 -8.72
C GLU A 33 5.88 1.83 -8.60
N SER A 34 5.23 2.73 -9.33
CA SER A 34 5.57 4.16 -9.35
C SER A 34 4.90 4.98 -8.23
N LEU A 35 3.99 4.38 -7.46
CA LEU A 35 3.15 5.11 -6.50
C LEU A 35 3.88 5.48 -5.19
N GLY A 36 5.05 4.91 -4.90
CA GLY A 36 5.82 5.24 -3.69
C GLY A 36 5.17 4.75 -2.38
N ALA A 37 4.41 3.66 -2.44
CA ALA A 37 3.88 2.99 -1.26
C ALA A 37 4.98 2.28 -0.45
N ASP A 38 4.72 1.96 0.82
CA ASP A 38 5.70 1.30 1.70
C ASP A 38 5.89 -0.19 1.34
N ALA A 39 4.94 -0.77 0.61
CA ALA A 39 5.06 -2.09 -0.02
C ALA A 39 4.19 -2.18 -1.28
N LEU A 40 4.58 -3.07 -2.19
CA LEU A 40 3.78 -3.46 -3.35
C LEU A 40 3.31 -4.91 -3.18
N LEU A 41 2.01 -5.14 -3.39
CA LEU A 41 1.38 -6.45 -3.30
C LEU A 41 1.03 -6.97 -4.69
N ARG A 42 1.57 -8.13 -5.07
CA ARG A 42 1.28 -8.76 -6.38
C ARG A 42 0.13 -9.76 -6.33
N GLN A 43 -0.25 -10.23 -5.14
CA GLN A 43 -1.34 -11.16 -4.91
C GLN A 43 -1.98 -10.89 -3.54
N PHE A 44 -3.29 -11.13 -3.43
CA PHE A 44 -4.03 -10.79 -2.21
C PHE A 44 -3.61 -11.62 -0.99
N SER A 45 -3.15 -12.87 -1.18
CA SER A 45 -2.71 -13.76 -0.10
C SER A 45 -1.56 -13.20 0.74
N ASP A 46 -0.75 -12.30 0.17
CA ASP A 46 0.39 -11.69 0.85
C ASP A 46 -0.03 -10.54 1.78
N LEU A 47 -1.30 -10.13 1.74
CA LEU A 47 -1.79 -8.97 2.49
C LEU A 47 -1.56 -9.12 4.00
N ALA A 48 -1.93 -10.27 4.57
CA ALA A 48 -1.82 -10.51 6.00
C ALA A 48 -0.35 -10.45 6.52
N PRO A 49 0.62 -11.19 5.95
CA PRO A 49 2.00 -11.11 6.42
C PRO A 49 2.62 -9.72 6.21
N VAL A 50 2.33 -9.04 5.09
CA VAL A 50 2.85 -7.67 4.84
C VAL A 50 2.24 -6.66 5.80
N SER A 51 0.93 -6.74 6.07
CA SER A 51 0.24 -5.84 7.01
C SER A 51 0.83 -5.95 8.42
N ARG A 52 1.06 -7.18 8.91
CA ARG A 52 1.68 -7.41 10.22
C ARG A 52 3.08 -6.79 10.31
N ARG A 53 3.91 -6.97 9.28
CA ARG A 53 5.25 -6.38 9.21
C ARG A 53 5.22 -4.85 9.30
N LEU A 54 4.35 -4.20 8.52
CA LEU A 54 4.25 -2.74 8.49
C LEU A 54 3.67 -2.13 9.76
N LEU A 55 2.70 -2.81 10.38
CA LEU A 55 2.11 -2.36 11.64
C LEU A 55 3.06 -2.56 12.83
N ALA A 56 3.86 -3.63 12.85
CA ALA A 56 4.83 -3.88 13.91
C ALA A 56 6.06 -2.94 13.85
N ALA A 57 6.41 -2.43 12.67
CA ALA A 57 7.52 -1.49 12.49
C ALA A 57 7.21 -0.07 13.00
N ARG A 58 5.97 0.17 13.45
CA ARG A 58 5.52 1.46 13.94
C ARG A 58 5.22 1.39 15.43
N PRO A 59 5.81 2.28 16.25
CA PRO A 59 5.51 2.37 17.68
C PRO A 59 4.10 2.90 17.93
#